data_AF-A0A397UXS6-F1
#
_entry.id   AF-A0A397UXS6-F1
#
_cell.length_a   1.000
_cell.length_b   1.000
_cell.length_c   1.000
_cell.angle_alpha   90.00
_cell.angle_beta   90.00
_cell.angle_gamma   90.00
#
_symmetry.space_group_name_H-M   'P 1'
#
loop_
_entity.id
_entity.type
_entity.pdbx_description
1 polymer ?
#
loop_
_entity_poly.entity_id
_entity_poly.type
_entity_poly.pdbx_seq_one_letter_code
_entity_poly.pdbx_strand_id
1 'polypeptide(L)'
;MSNYSSSCESDLENSIVLNVNLDALKKSASNVFQVQCTSIQEFNEGGFHKVYILKMMDGNEYIGRVAFPVYLQWKTESEVAVMEYIRLNTNIPVNKVYYWNSFVNNPVGAEYILMEHLPGIRLYDIWSDLTMEKKRPFNTTKEYILAVIRNQISYYSTFVSKEKQNCLITKYEELCRLVPKYFQDDGNDTFALTHGDFHSSNILVNNDEITGIIDWECSGAFPMECLCTYPVWITNSSMIEPTNKESIEHVILQNFFRAEMSRHNPDFIRTIDNICKEKKEFYSALFSYEVWKDEFFD
;
A
#
# COMPACT_ATOMS: atom_id res chain seq x y z
N MET A 1 13.84 21.07 9.83
CA MET A 1 12.73 22.02 9.62
C MET A 1 12.56 22.22 8.12
N SER A 2 11.68 21.42 7.54
CA SER A 2 11.03 21.66 6.26
C SER A 2 9.72 20.90 6.36
N ASN A 3 8.65 21.64 6.65
CA ASN A 3 7.31 21.12 6.77
C ASN A 3 6.90 20.52 5.42
N TYR A 4 6.97 19.20 5.30
CA TYR A 4 6.16 18.45 4.35
C TYR A 4 4.90 17.99 5.07
N SER A 5 4.13 18.97 5.58
CA SER A 5 2.68 18.84 5.60
C SER A 5 2.23 19.21 4.19
N SER A 6 1.99 18.21 3.34
CA SER A 6 1.53 18.41 1.97
C SER A 6 0.08 17.92 1.92
N SER A 7 -0.87 18.64 2.49
CA SER A 7 -1.63 19.69 1.78
C SER A 7 -2.41 19.22 0.53
N CYS A 8 -2.48 17.91 0.27
CA CYS A 8 -3.14 17.36 -0.93
C CYS A 8 -4.21 16.30 -0.61
N GLU A 9 -4.33 15.83 0.64
CA GLU A 9 -5.50 15.05 1.10
C GLU A 9 -6.77 15.93 1.18
N SER A 10 -6.61 17.25 1.26
CA SER A 10 -7.70 18.20 1.48
C SER A 10 -8.63 18.46 0.29
N ASP A 11 -8.25 18.03 -0.92
CA ASP A 11 -8.92 18.47 -2.15
C ASP A 11 -9.95 17.44 -2.66
N LEU A 12 -9.75 16.13 -2.41
CA LEU A 12 -10.77 15.09 -2.61
C LEU A 12 -11.80 15.03 -1.45
N GLU A 13 -11.40 15.52 -0.26
CA GLU A 13 -12.21 15.58 0.98
C GLU A 13 -13.53 16.37 0.83
N ASN A 14 -13.68 17.20 -0.21
CA ASN A 14 -14.75 18.18 -0.29
C ASN A 14 -15.98 17.79 -1.16
N SER A 15 -16.09 16.59 -1.73
CA SER A 15 -17.27 16.27 -2.58
C SER A 15 -17.96 14.91 -2.42
N ILE A 16 -17.43 13.93 -1.68
CA ILE A 16 -18.12 12.66 -1.42
C ILE A 16 -18.59 12.61 0.04
N VAL A 17 -19.85 12.97 0.27
CA VAL A 17 -20.46 12.86 1.62
C VAL A 17 -20.81 11.42 1.91
N LEU A 18 -20.04 10.79 2.80
CA LEU A 18 -20.34 9.46 3.33
C LEU A 18 -21.48 9.53 4.35
N ASN A 19 -22.70 9.23 3.93
CA ASN A 19 -23.89 9.21 4.79
C ASN A 19 -24.03 7.85 5.50
N VAL A 20 -23.34 7.69 6.62
CA VAL A 20 -23.32 6.44 7.38
C VAL A 20 -24.29 6.48 8.55
N ASN A 21 -25.12 5.45 8.65
CA ASN A 21 -25.98 5.22 9.80
C ASN A 21 -25.20 4.50 10.91
N LEU A 22 -24.61 5.28 11.82
CA LEU A 22 -23.81 4.76 12.93
C LEU A 22 -24.63 3.91 13.92
N ASP A 23 -25.93 4.19 14.10
CA ASP A 23 -26.80 3.36 14.93
C ASP A 23 -27.01 1.97 14.34
N ALA A 24 -27.16 1.89 13.01
CA ALA A 24 -27.21 0.62 12.31
C ALA A 24 -25.86 -0.13 12.39
N LEU A 25 -24.73 0.57 12.34
CA LEU A 25 -23.41 -0.03 12.51
C LEU A 25 -23.23 -0.60 13.92
N LYS A 26 -23.61 0.16 14.96
CA LYS A 26 -23.64 -0.33 16.36
C LYS A 26 -24.56 -1.55 16.52
N LYS A 27 -25.72 -1.54 15.87
CA LYS A 27 -26.66 -2.67 15.91
C LYS A 27 -26.07 -3.90 15.22
N SER A 28 -25.41 -3.72 14.07
CA SER A 28 -24.71 -4.79 13.37
C SER A 28 -23.60 -5.37 14.24
N ALA A 29 -22.75 -4.53 14.83
CA ALA A 29 -21.72 -4.94 15.79
C ALA A 29 -22.33 -5.72 16.97
N SER A 30 -23.43 -5.22 17.54
CA SER A 30 -24.08 -5.89 18.67
C SER A 30 -24.58 -7.29 18.32
N ASN A 31 -25.10 -7.45 17.09
CA ASN A 31 -25.55 -8.74 16.59
C ASN A 31 -24.37 -9.68 16.28
N VAL A 32 -23.28 -9.18 15.69
CA VAL A 32 -22.13 -10.00 15.32
C VAL A 32 -21.39 -10.50 16.55
N PHE A 33 -21.14 -9.61 17.51
CA PHE A 33 -20.38 -9.92 18.72
C PHE A 33 -21.23 -10.51 19.84
N GLN A 34 -22.57 -10.55 19.69
CA GLN A 34 -23.52 -11.03 20.71
C GLN A 34 -23.40 -10.28 22.05
N VAL A 35 -22.92 -9.03 22.01
CA VAL A 35 -22.72 -8.13 23.15
C VAL A 35 -23.18 -6.74 22.72
N GLN A 36 -23.84 -5.98 23.59
CA GLN A 36 -24.30 -4.64 23.22
C GLN A 36 -23.13 -3.69 22.95
N CYS A 37 -23.13 -3.03 21.79
CA CYS A 37 -22.23 -1.92 21.48
C CYS A 37 -22.73 -0.65 22.18
N THR A 38 -22.00 -0.19 23.20
CA THR A 38 -22.40 0.92 24.06
C THR A 38 -22.10 2.26 23.40
N SER A 39 -20.94 2.40 22.75
CA SER A 39 -20.53 3.62 22.06
C SER A 39 -19.77 3.33 20.77
N ILE A 40 -19.85 4.29 19.85
CA ILE A 40 -19.06 4.36 18.63
C ILE A 40 -18.30 5.68 18.66
N GLN A 41 -17.02 5.64 18.36
CA GLN A 41 -16.15 6.82 18.32
C GLN A 41 -15.37 6.79 17.01
N GLU A 42 -15.35 7.91 16.30
CA GLU A 42 -14.44 8.07 15.17
C GLU A 42 -12.99 8.00 15.65
N PHE A 43 -12.20 7.17 14.98
CA PHE A 43 -10.81 6.90 15.37
C PHE A 43 -9.83 7.46 14.35
N ASN A 44 -10.12 7.25 13.07
CA ASN A 44 -9.25 7.68 11.99
C ASN A 44 -10.05 7.79 10.68
N GLU A 45 -9.53 8.58 9.75
CA GLU A 45 -10.04 8.71 8.39
C GLU A 45 -8.84 8.63 7.44
N GLY A 46 -8.92 7.74 6.47
CA GLY A 46 -7.95 7.63 5.38
C GLY A 46 -8.64 7.90 4.04
N GLY A 47 -7.88 7.85 2.94
CA GLY A 47 -8.40 8.18 1.60
C GLY A 47 -9.59 7.33 1.14
N PHE A 48 -9.79 6.13 1.69
CA PHE A 48 -10.84 5.21 1.26
C PHE A 48 -11.78 4.73 2.37
N HIS A 49 -11.48 5.04 3.63
CA HIS A 49 -12.26 4.52 4.75
C HIS A 49 -12.35 5.49 5.92
N LYS A 50 -13.52 5.53 6.56
CA LYS A 50 -13.67 6.02 7.93
C LYS A 50 -13.59 4.85 8.90
N VAL A 51 -12.81 5.01 9.96
CA VAL A 51 -12.53 3.98 10.96
C VAL A 51 -13.13 4.41 12.29
N TYR A 52 -13.95 3.54 12.87
CA TYR A 52 -14.60 3.75 14.15
C TYR A 52 -14.15 2.71 15.18
N ILE A 53 -13.88 3.14 16.41
CA ILE A 53 -13.80 2.24 17.57
C ILE A 53 -15.21 1.99 18.09
N LEU A 54 -15.56 0.72 18.19
CA LEU A 54 -16.80 0.18 18.73
C LEU A 54 -16.51 -0.34 20.14
N LYS A 55 -17.04 0.31 21.16
CA LYS A 55 -16.89 -0.15 22.56
C LYS A 55 -18.07 -1.01 22.94
N MET A 56 -17.78 -2.17 23.49
CA MET A 56 -18.78 -3.18 23.84
C MET A 56 -19.05 -3.14 25.35
N MET A 57 -20.21 -3.64 25.78
CA MET A 57 -20.63 -3.63 27.18
C MET A 57 -19.72 -4.47 28.09
N ASP A 58 -19.06 -5.50 27.54
CA ASP A 58 -18.09 -6.35 28.25
C ASP A 58 -16.70 -5.69 28.41
N GLY A 59 -16.52 -4.47 27.89
CA GLY A 59 -15.27 -3.73 27.94
C GLY A 59 -14.33 -3.99 26.75
N ASN A 60 -14.67 -4.91 25.84
CA ASN A 60 -13.90 -5.14 24.64
C ASN A 60 -14.09 -4.01 23.62
N GLU A 61 -13.08 -3.78 22.78
CA GLU A 61 -13.12 -2.83 21.69
C GLU A 61 -12.91 -3.54 20.35
N TYR A 62 -13.64 -3.08 19.33
CA TYR A 62 -13.54 -3.58 17.96
C TYR A 62 -13.48 -2.41 16.98
N ILE A 63 -13.08 -2.69 15.75
CA ILE A 63 -13.05 -1.70 14.68
C ILE A 63 -14.26 -1.90 13.77
N GLY A 64 -14.98 -0.82 13.53
CA GLY A 64 -15.91 -0.66 12.41
C GLY A 64 -15.25 0.18 11.34
N ARG A 65 -14.81 -0.43 10.24
CA ARG A 65 -14.21 0.27 9.10
C ARG A 65 -15.24 0.39 8.01
N VAL A 66 -15.48 1.60 7.51
CA VAL A 66 -16.55 1.91 6.57
C VAL A 66 -15.95 2.52 5.30
N ALA A 67 -16.23 1.92 4.15
CA ALA A 67 -15.62 2.32 2.88
C ALA A 67 -16.35 3.51 2.25
N PHE A 68 -15.59 4.43 1.64
CA PHE A 68 -16.13 5.43 0.75
C PHE A 68 -16.64 4.79 -0.55
N PRO A 69 -17.71 5.32 -1.15
CA PRO A 69 -18.35 4.76 -2.35
C PRO A 69 -17.57 5.08 -3.64
N VAL A 70 -16.26 4.86 -3.65
CA VAL A 70 -15.38 5.15 -4.80
C VAL A 70 -15.26 3.94 -5.73
N TYR A 71 -15.09 2.73 -5.16
CA TYR A 71 -14.99 1.47 -5.90
C TYR A 71 -15.86 0.42 -5.24
N LEU A 72 -17.11 0.31 -5.69
CA LEU A 72 -18.12 -0.48 -5.00
C LEU A 72 -17.82 -1.99 -5.07
N GLN A 73 -18.07 -2.66 -3.96
CA GLN A 73 -18.11 -4.10 -3.73
C GLN A 73 -16.77 -4.85 -3.73
N TRP A 74 -15.97 -4.75 -4.79
CA TRP A 74 -14.82 -5.64 -4.98
C TRP A 74 -13.65 -5.33 -4.06
N LYS A 75 -13.50 -4.06 -3.66
CA LYS A 75 -12.43 -3.62 -2.76
C LYS A 75 -12.58 -4.24 -1.37
N THR A 76 -13.74 -4.10 -0.75
CA THR A 76 -14.04 -4.67 0.57
C THR A 76 -13.88 -6.19 0.56
N GLU A 77 -14.41 -6.86 -0.47
CA GLU A 77 -14.29 -8.32 -0.63
C GLU A 77 -12.83 -8.77 -0.77
N SER A 78 -12.06 -8.07 -1.60
CA SER A 78 -10.64 -8.37 -1.83
C SER A 78 -9.81 -8.16 -0.56
N GLU A 79 -9.99 -7.03 0.14
CA GLU A 79 -9.28 -6.74 1.39
C GLU A 79 -9.52 -7.85 2.43
N VAL A 80 -10.78 -8.22 2.65
CA VAL A 80 -11.13 -9.28 3.61
C VAL A 80 -10.51 -10.62 3.21
N ALA A 81 -10.60 -11.00 1.93
CA ALA A 81 -10.05 -12.26 1.44
C ALA A 81 -8.53 -12.34 1.65
N VAL A 82 -7.81 -11.24 1.40
CA VAL A 82 -6.36 -11.17 1.60
C VAL A 82 -6.01 -11.24 3.08
N MET A 83 -6.70 -10.48 3.94
CA MET A 83 -6.46 -10.52 5.39
C MET A 83 -6.69 -11.92 5.96
N GLU A 84 -7.74 -12.62 5.53
CA GLU A 84 -8.00 -13.99 5.94
C GLU A 84 -6.91 -14.96 5.45
N TYR A 85 -6.48 -14.83 4.19
CA TYR A 85 -5.37 -15.61 3.66
C TYR A 85 -4.10 -15.41 4.49
N ILE A 86 -3.70 -14.17 4.76
CA ILE A 86 -2.49 -13.85 5.54
C ILE A 86 -2.57 -14.44 6.94
N ARG A 87 -3.72 -14.25 7.61
CA ARG A 87 -3.97 -14.76 8.97
C ARG A 87 -3.86 -16.29 9.05
N LEU A 88 -4.28 -17.00 8.00
CA LEU A 88 -4.29 -18.47 7.97
C LEU A 88 -2.95 -19.07 7.52
N ASN A 89 -2.16 -18.34 6.74
CA ASN A 89 -0.97 -18.90 6.07
C ASN A 89 0.36 -18.31 6.54
N THR A 90 0.35 -17.32 7.44
CA THR A 90 1.57 -16.63 7.89
C THR A 90 1.53 -16.31 9.40
N ASN A 91 2.64 -15.81 9.93
CA ASN A 91 2.72 -15.24 11.28
C ASN A 91 2.63 -13.70 11.28
N ILE A 92 2.27 -13.08 10.16
CA ILE A 92 2.10 -11.63 10.07
C ILE A 92 0.84 -11.27 10.87
N PRO A 93 0.94 -10.40 11.89
CA PRO A 93 -0.23 -9.99 12.65
C PRO A 93 -1.11 -9.09 11.78
N VAL A 94 -2.34 -9.51 11.53
CA VAL A 94 -3.36 -8.75 10.80
C VAL A 94 -4.67 -8.79 11.59
N ASN A 95 -5.54 -7.79 11.44
CA ASN A 95 -6.79 -7.75 12.19
C ASN A 95 -7.65 -8.97 11.83
N LYS A 96 -8.16 -9.69 12.83
CA LYS A 96 -9.15 -10.71 12.57
C LYS A 96 -10.48 -10.07 12.13
N VAL A 97 -10.93 -10.40 10.92
CA VAL A 97 -12.25 -10.02 10.43
C VAL A 97 -13.32 -10.92 11.07
N TYR A 98 -14.36 -10.32 11.63
CA TYR A 98 -15.50 -11.04 12.23
C TYR A 98 -16.73 -11.02 11.33
N TYR A 99 -16.95 -9.91 10.63
CA TYR A 99 -18.06 -9.74 9.70
C TYR A 99 -17.73 -8.62 8.71
N TRP A 100 -18.35 -8.67 7.54
CA TRP A 100 -18.27 -7.59 6.55
C TRP A 100 -19.54 -7.58 5.67
N ASN A 101 -19.82 -6.44 5.04
CA ASN A 101 -20.87 -6.29 4.05
C ASN A 101 -20.39 -5.34 2.96
N SER A 102 -20.28 -5.84 1.72
CA SER A 102 -19.82 -5.10 0.54
C SER A 102 -20.95 -4.42 -0.25
N PHE A 103 -22.20 -4.51 0.21
CA PHE A 103 -23.33 -3.87 -0.45
C PHE A 103 -23.75 -2.61 0.29
N VAL A 104 -23.85 -1.47 -0.41
CA VAL A 104 -24.36 -0.21 0.17
C VAL A 104 -25.85 -0.27 0.54
N ASN A 105 -26.62 -1.19 -0.07
CA ASN A 105 -28.03 -1.42 0.26
C ASN A 105 -28.17 -2.27 1.53
N ASN A 106 -27.67 -1.73 2.63
CA ASN A 106 -27.81 -2.30 3.96
C ASN A 106 -28.15 -1.18 4.96
N PRO A 107 -28.62 -1.49 6.17
CA PRO A 107 -29.04 -0.47 7.13
C PRO A 107 -27.97 0.57 7.51
N VAL A 108 -26.68 0.25 7.38
CA VAL A 108 -25.54 1.16 7.59
C VAL A 108 -25.41 2.20 6.48
N GLY A 109 -25.88 1.89 5.26
CA GLY A 109 -25.83 2.78 4.10
C GLY A 109 -24.48 2.82 3.38
N ALA A 110 -23.53 1.98 3.79
CA ALA A 110 -22.18 1.91 3.24
C ALA A 110 -21.63 0.48 3.38
N GLU A 111 -20.56 0.18 2.63
CA GLU A 111 -19.79 -1.03 2.84
C GLU A 111 -19.02 -0.93 4.15
N TYR A 112 -18.91 -2.03 4.89
CA TYR A 112 -18.19 -2.01 6.15
C TYR A 112 -17.62 -3.37 6.54
N ILE A 113 -16.59 -3.31 7.37
CA ILE A 113 -15.91 -4.44 7.99
C ILE A 113 -15.97 -4.25 9.51
N LEU A 114 -16.37 -5.30 10.22
CA LEU A 114 -16.26 -5.42 11.67
C LEU A 114 -15.10 -6.36 11.99
N MET A 115 -14.07 -5.83 12.63
CA MET A 115 -12.81 -6.54 12.84
C MET A 115 -12.20 -6.25 14.21
N GLU A 116 -11.19 -7.04 14.55
CA GLU A 116 -10.39 -6.90 15.76
C GLU A 116 -9.74 -5.52 15.87
N HIS A 117 -9.75 -4.97 17.09
CA HIS A 117 -8.92 -3.82 17.44
C HIS A 117 -7.56 -4.34 17.93
N LEU A 118 -6.54 -4.27 17.05
CA LEU A 118 -5.19 -4.66 17.42
C LEU A 118 -4.58 -3.65 18.40
N PRO A 119 -3.84 -4.11 19.42
CA PRO A 119 -3.18 -3.21 20.36
C PRO A 119 -2.02 -2.47 19.68
N GLY A 120 -1.71 -1.28 20.18
CA GLY A 120 -0.55 -0.51 19.72
C GLY A 120 -0.95 0.82 19.10
N ILE A 121 0.06 1.54 18.65
CA ILE A 121 -0.04 2.86 18.02
C ILE A 121 0.71 2.81 16.70
N ARG A 122 0.27 3.63 15.73
CA ARG A 122 0.95 3.68 14.43
C ARG A 122 2.40 4.08 14.64
N LEU A 123 3.33 3.37 14.01
CA LEU A 123 4.75 3.67 14.11
C LEU A 123 5.01 5.13 13.70
N TYR A 124 4.28 5.62 12.70
CA TYR A 124 4.30 7.03 12.28
C TYR A 124 4.05 8.01 13.43
N ASP A 125 3.04 7.78 14.27
CA ASP A 125 2.61 8.71 15.32
C ASP A 125 3.65 8.87 16.43
N ILE A 126 4.39 7.81 16.75
CA ILE A 126 5.45 7.85 17.77
C ILE A 126 6.84 7.99 17.19
N TRP A 127 6.98 8.07 15.86
CA TRP A 127 8.28 8.10 15.22
C TRP A 127 9.09 9.32 15.65
N SER A 128 8.48 10.44 16.04
CA SER A 128 9.21 11.59 16.61
C SER A 128 9.75 11.31 18.01
N ASP A 129 9.04 10.51 18.81
CA ASP A 129 9.23 10.39 20.26
C ASP A 129 10.16 9.23 20.64
N LEU A 130 10.35 8.26 19.73
CA LEU A 130 11.32 7.19 19.94
C LEU A 130 12.73 7.75 20.16
N THR A 131 13.57 7.03 20.90
CA THR A 131 14.97 7.42 21.05
C THR A 131 15.71 7.21 19.73
N MET A 132 16.79 7.97 19.51
CA MET A 132 17.66 7.74 18.36
C MET A 132 18.24 6.32 18.35
N GLU A 133 18.40 5.69 19.51
CA GLU A 133 18.82 4.29 19.58
C GLU A 133 17.78 3.31 19.02
N LYS A 134 16.49 3.57 19.21
CA LYS A 134 15.41 2.75 18.62
C LYS A 134 15.19 3.04 17.13
N LYS A 135 15.48 4.26 16.68
CA LYS A 135 15.34 4.66 15.27
C LYS A 135 16.55 4.34 14.42
N ARG A 136 17.75 4.20 15.02
CA ARG A 136 18.99 4.17 14.24
C ARG A 136 19.06 2.88 13.41
N PRO A 137 19.13 2.99 12.08
CA PRO A 137 19.51 1.86 11.23
C PRO A 137 21.04 1.77 11.07
N PHE A 138 21.78 2.82 11.47
CA PHE A 138 23.22 2.96 11.27
C PHE A 138 23.91 3.41 12.55
N ASN A 139 25.15 2.96 12.76
CA ASN A 139 25.91 3.26 13.98
C ASN A 139 26.81 4.49 13.83
N THR A 140 27.10 4.91 12.60
CA THR A 140 27.98 6.07 12.36
C THR A 140 27.42 7.02 11.32
N THR A 141 27.73 8.31 11.47
CA THR A 141 27.43 9.36 10.48
C THR A 141 28.05 9.04 9.12
N LYS A 142 29.20 8.35 9.09
CA LYS A 142 29.85 7.91 7.85
C LYS A 142 29.00 6.88 7.10
N GLU A 143 28.45 5.88 7.78
CA GLU A 143 27.55 4.88 7.19
C GLU A 143 26.27 5.51 6.68
N TYR A 144 25.67 6.40 7.46
CA TYR A 144 24.48 7.14 7.07
C TYR A 144 24.73 8.02 5.84
N ILE A 145 25.78 8.85 5.83
CA ILE A 145 26.09 9.73 4.69
C ILE A 145 26.39 8.92 3.42
N LEU A 146 27.08 7.78 3.54
CA LEU A 146 27.31 6.89 2.40
C LEU A 146 26.01 6.24 1.89
N ALA A 147 25.07 5.88 2.78
CA ALA A 147 23.78 5.33 2.39
C ALA A 147 22.83 6.40 1.79
N VAL A 148 22.86 7.63 2.31
CA VAL A 148 22.02 8.74 1.88
C VAL A 148 22.47 9.35 0.57
N ILE A 149 23.77 9.53 0.35
CA ILE A 149 24.28 9.98 -0.97
C ILE A 149 23.86 8.98 -2.04
N ARG A 150 24.00 7.67 -1.76
CA ARG A 150 23.53 6.60 -2.64
C ARG A 150 22.02 6.60 -2.86
N ASN A 151 21.22 7.02 -1.88
CA ASN A 151 19.77 7.11 -2.00
C ASN A 151 19.29 8.43 -2.66
N GLN A 152 20.03 9.52 -2.52
CA GLN A 152 19.65 10.85 -3.03
C GLN A 152 19.93 11.03 -4.53
N ILE A 153 21.03 10.50 -5.08
CA ILE A 153 21.21 10.38 -6.55
C ILE A 153 20.04 9.64 -7.20
N SER A 154 19.42 8.80 -6.39
CA SER A 154 18.59 7.71 -6.77
C SER A 154 17.12 8.13 -6.66
N TYR A 155 16.78 8.90 -5.64
CA TYR A 155 15.51 9.60 -5.52
C TYR A 155 15.39 10.77 -6.51
N TYR A 156 16.47 11.55 -6.71
CA TYR A 156 16.54 12.55 -7.78
C TYR A 156 16.78 11.94 -9.18
N SER A 157 16.45 10.65 -9.39
CA SER A 157 16.24 10.05 -10.71
C SER A 157 14.73 9.85 -11.06
N THR A 158 13.84 10.05 -10.08
CA THR A 158 12.39 9.81 -10.15
C THR A 158 11.42 10.93 -9.66
N PHE A 159 11.24 12.06 -10.39
CA PHE A 159 10.02 12.85 -10.69
C PHE A 159 10.05 14.39 -10.69
N VAL A 160 9.63 15.01 -11.82
CA VAL A 160 8.90 16.30 -11.87
C VAL A 160 7.75 16.29 -12.94
N SER A 161 6.59 16.85 -12.52
CA SER A 161 5.21 17.12 -13.04
C SER A 161 4.96 17.58 -14.53
N LYS A 162 3.77 17.88 -15.12
CA LYS A 162 2.31 18.06 -14.76
C LYS A 162 1.45 18.22 -16.07
N GLU A 163 1.09 17.16 -16.82
CA GLU A 163 0.44 17.33 -18.16
C GLU A 163 -0.57 16.23 -18.60
N LYS A 164 -0.97 15.30 -17.72
CA LYS A 164 -1.24 13.89 -18.11
C LYS A 164 -2.65 13.42 -18.44
N GLN A 165 -3.69 14.11 -17.99
CA GLN A 165 -5.01 13.49 -17.91
C GLN A 165 -5.61 12.98 -19.24
N ASN A 166 -5.48 13.69 -20.35
CA ASN A 166 -6.18 13.32 -21.60
C ASN A 166 -5.45 12.29 -22.49
N CYS A 167 -4.20 11.91 -22.15
CA CYS A 167 -3.40 10.95 -22.93
C CYS A 167 -3.46 9.52 -22.36
N LEU A 168 -3.70 9.37 -21.05
CA LEU A 168 -3.62 8.09 -20.35
C LEU A 168 -4.70 7.09 -20.76
N ILE A 169 -5.92 7.55 -21.03
CA ILE A 169 -7.04 6.67 -21.41
C ILE A 169 -6.73 5.93 -22.73
N THR A 170 -6.24 6.63 -23.76
CA THR A 170 -5.85 6.02 -25.04
C THR A 170 -4.67 5.05 -24.88
N LYS A 171 -3.74 5.36 -23.97
CA LYS A 171 -2.59 4.48 -23.67
C LYS A 171 -3.03 3.15 -23.06
N TYR A 172 -4.01 3.15 -22.17
CA TYR A 172 -4.56 1.91 -21.60
C TYR A 172 -5.27 1.05 -22.63
N GLU A 173 -6.04 1.66 -23.53
CA GLU A 173 -6.69 0.93 -24.62
C GLU A 173 -5.67 0.28 -25.57
N GLU A 174 -4.54 0.95 -25.85
CA GLU A 174 -3.45 0.38 -26.64
C GLU A 174 -2.70 -0.74 -25.90
N LEU A 175 -2.42 -0.57 -24.61
CA LEU A 175 -1.81 -1.63 -23.79
C LEU A 175 -2.69 -2.88 -23.76
N CYS A 176 -4.00 -2.72 -23.57
CA CYS A 176 -4.95 -3.83 -23.63
C CYS A 176 -4.86 -4.61 -24.96
N ARG A 177 -4.68 -3.92 -26.10
CA ARG A 177 -4.51 -4.58 -27.42
C ARG A 177 -3.18 -5.33 -27.57
N LEU A 178 -2.15 -4.93 -26.82
CA LEU A 178 -0.82 -5.55 -26.85
C LEU A 178 -0.69 -6.75 -25.91
N VAL A 179 -1.60 -6.94 -24.94
CA VAL A 179 -1.53 -8.06 -23.97
C VAL A 179 -1.35 -9.41 -24.66
N PRO A 180 -2.17 -9.81 -25.66
CA PRO A 180 -2.07 -11.15 -26.27
C PRO A 180 -0.77 -11.38 -27.05
N LYS A 181 -0.04 -10.29 -27.38
CA LYS A 181 1.23 -10.39 -28.10
C LYS A 181 2.38 -10.79 -27.16
N TYR A 182 2.34 -10.36 -25.91
CA TYR A 182 3.48 -10.48 -24.98
C TYR A 182 3.22 -11.42 -23.80
N PHE A 183 1.96 -11.67 -23.47
CA PHE A 183 1.55 -12.56 -22.39
C PHE A 183 0.82 -13.75 -23.01
N GLN A 184 1.34 -14.94 -22.75
CA GLN A 184 0.79 -16.20 -23.25
C GLN A 184 -0.06 -16.83 -22.16
N ASP A 185 -1.22 -17.38 -22.51
CA ASP A 185 -2.09 -18.11 -21.58
C ASP A 185 -1.61 -19.55 -21.39
N ASP A 186 -0.34 -19.73 -21.02
CA ASP A 186 0.28 -21.06 -20.85
C ASP A 186 0.21 -21.60 -19.42
N GLY A 187 -0.26 -20.78 -18.47
CA GLY A 187 -0.47 -21.14 -17.07
C GLY A 187 0.82 -21.22 -16.23
N ASN A 188 1.96 -20.74 -16.74
CA ASN A 188 3.25 -20.83 -16.05
C ASN A 188 3.59 -19.61 -15.18
N ASP A 189 2.72 -18.59 -15.16
CA ASP A 189 2.94 -17.37 -14.39
C ASP A 189 2.95 -17.64 -12.88
N THR A 190 3.94 -17.06 -12.20
CA THR A 190 4.01 -17.06 -10.73
C THR A 190 3.56 -15.71 -10.21
N PHE A 191 2.65 -15.72 -9.24
CA PHE A 191 2.13 -14.51 -8.60
C PHE A 191 2.59 -14.45 -7.14
N ALA A 192 2.87 -13.24 -6.64
CA ALA A 192 3.10 -13.02 -5.22
C ALA A 192 2.11 -12.01 -4.66
N LEU A 193 1.67 -12.31 -3.44
CA LEU A 193 0.85 -11.40 -2.66
C LEU A 193 1.69 -10.21 -2.20
N THR A 194 1.20 -9.01 -2.46
CA THR A 194 1.86 -7.75 -2.10
C THR A 194 0.86 -6.84 -1.39
N HIS A 195 1.32 -6.08 -0.39
CA HIS A 195 0.47 -5.17 0.39
C HIS A 195 -0.04 -3.96 -0.42
N GLY A 196 0.75 -3.47 -1.38
CA GLY A 196 0.38 -2.34 -2.24
C GLY A 196 0.57 -0.95 -1.62
N ASP A 197 0.50 -0.82 -0.29
CA ASP A 197 0.67 0.46 0.43
C ASP A 197 1.40 0.29 1.78
N PHE A 198 2.61 -0.26 1.76
CA PHE A 198 3.33 -0.61 3.00
C PHE A 198 4.22 0.54 3.50
N HIS A 199 3.79 1.27 4.53
CA HIS A 199 4.56 2.35 5.16
C HIS A 199 4.31 2.45 6.68
N SER A 200 5.03 3.34 7.37
CA SER A 200 5.03 3.43 8.85
C SER A 200 3.67 3.74 9.48
N SER A 201 2.70 4.26 8.73
CA SER A 201 1.34 4.47 9.25
C SER A 201 0.52 3.18 9.27
N ASN A 202 0.90 2.21 8.43
CA ASN A 202 0.27 0.90 8.29
C ASN A 202 0.96 -0.18 9.14
N ILE A 203 1.88 0.23 10.01
CA ILE A 203 2.55 -0.62 11.01
C ILE A 203 2.11 -0.16 12.40
N LEU A 204 1.47 -1.06 13.14
CA LEU A 204 1.17 -0.90 14.56
C LEU A 204 2.30 -1.46 15.40
N VAL A 205 2.70 -0.69 16.40
CA VAL A 205 3.74 -1.08 17.36
C VAL A 205 3.24 -0.92 18.79
N ASN A 206 3.68 -1.82 19.64
CA ASN A 206 3.53 -1.70 21.08
C ASN A 206 4.88 -2.01 21.72
N ASN A 207 5.44 -1.04 22.45
CA ASN A 207 6.82 -1.08 22.92
C ASN A 207 7.83 -1.26 21.78
N ASP A 208 8.46 -2.43 21.70
CA ASP A 208 9.47 -2.80 20.71
C ASP A 208 8.99 -3.94 19.79
N GLU A 209 7.69 -4.25 19.82
CA GLU A 209 7.08 -5.32 19.02
C GLU A 209 6.09 -4.76 18.01
N ILE A 210 6.11 -5.32 16.79
CA ILE A 210 5.09 -5.08 15.78
C ILE A 210 3.86 -5.89 16.17
N THR A 211 2.75 -5.21 16.36
CA THR A 211 1.48 -5.81 16.80
C THR A 211 0.45 -5.92 15.68
N GLY A 212 0.69 -5.25 14.55
CA GLY A 212 -0.22 -5.31 13.41
C GLY A 212 0.34 -4.70 12.15
N ILE A 213 0.08 -5.34 11.02
CA ILE A 213 0.14 -4.72 9.69
C ILE A 213 -1.30 -4.54 9.23
N ILE A 214 -1.67 -3.29 8.99
CA ILE A 214 -3.04 -2.87 8.69
C ILE A 214 -3.15 -2.32 7.28
N ASP A 215 -4.38 -2.09 6.82
CA ASP A 215 -4.67 -1.42 5.56
C ASP A 215 -4.28 -2.21 4.28
N TRP A 216 -4.92 -3.38 4.10
CA TRP A 216 -4.65 -4.28 2.98
C TRP A 216 -5.52 -4.00 1.75
N GLU A 217 -6.15 -2.82 1.66
CA GLU A 217 -7.10 -2.53 0.58
C GLU A 217 -6.44 -2.34 -0.80
N CYS A 218 -5.16 -1.96 -0.83
CA CYS A 218 -4.35 -1.87 -2.04
C CYS A 218 -3.61 -3.18 -2.37
N SER A 219 -3.89 -4.26 -1.63
CA SER A 219 -3.19 -5.52 -1.80
C SER A 219 -3.67 -6.30 -3.02
N GLY A 220 -2.79 -7.16 -3.54
CA GLY A 220 -3.11 -7.96 -4.71
C GLY A 220 -2.09 -9.05 -4.97
N ALA A 221 -2.49 -10.01 -5.80
CA ALA A 221 -1.60 -11.01 -6.37
C ALA A 221 -1.04 -10.46 -7.68
N PHE A 222 0.24 -10.09 -7.66
CA PHE A 222 0.90 -9.50 -8.81
C PHE A 222 1.88 -10.51 -9.44
N PRO A 223 2.04 -10.53 -10.77
CA PRO A 223 3.05 -11.35 -11.40
C PRO A 223 4.43 -11.08 -10.79
N MET A 224 5.17 -12.13 -10.45
CA MET A 224 6.53 -12.00 -9.92
C MET A 224 7.43 -11.17 -10.84
N GLU A 225 7.15 -11.22 -12.15
CA GLU A 225 7.84 -10.44 -13.16
C GLU A 225 7.72 -8.92 -12.94
N CYS A 226 6.60 -8.40 -12.41
CA CYS A 226 6.46 -6.96 -12.15
C CYS A 226 6.98 -6.55 -10.78
N LEU A 227 7.01 -7.47 -9.81
CA LEU A 227 7.52 -7.21 -8.46
C LEU A 227 9.05 -7.30 -8.36
N CYS A 228 9.68 -8.12 -9.21
CA CYS A 228 11.13 -8.25 -9.29
C CYS A 228 11.74 -7.08 -10.05
N THR A 229 11.71 -5.91 -9.43
CA THR A 229 12.37 -4.70 -9.95
C THR A 229 13.42 -4.22 -8.96
N TYR A 230 14.31 -3.35 -9.43
CA TYR A 230 15.20 -2.64 -8.52
C TYR A 230 14.39 -1.66 -7.66
N PRO A 231 14.84 -1.36 -6.43
CA PRO A 231 14.31 -0.23 -5.68
C PRO A 231 14.25 1.03 -6.56
N VAL A 232 13.13 1.74 -6.52
CA VAL A 232 12.83 2.88 -7.41
C VAL A 232 14.01 3.86 -7.49
N TRP A 233 14.65 4.11 -6.36
CA TRP A 233 15.79 4.98 -6.29
C TRP A 233 16.89 4.52 -7.27
N ILE A 234 17.29 3.23 -7.33
CA ILE A 234 18.41 2.78 -8.18
C ILE A 234 18.00 2.40 -9.62
N THR A 235 16.77 2.74 -10.05
CA THR A 235 16.27 2.52 -11.42
C THR A 235 16.51 3.74 -12.32
N ASN A 236 16.72 3.53 -13.63
CA ASN A 236 16.84 4.63 -14.62
C ASN A 236 15.46 5.07 -15.15
N SER A 237 14.49 5.32 -14.27
CA SER A 237 13.16 5.73 -14.72
C SER A 237 13.22 7.13 -15.34
N SER A 238 12.43 7.40 -16.38
CA SER A 238 12.36 8.65 -17.17
C SER A 238 11.86 9.87 -16.40
N MET A 239 11.99 9.84 -15.08
CA MET A 239 11.25 10.66 -14.16
C MET A 239 12.13 11.76 -13.59
N ILE A 240 13.45 11.68 -13.77
CA ILE A 240 14.33 12.83 -13.62
C ILE A 240 15.19 12.97 -14.83
N GLU A 241 14.91 14.11 -15.46
CA GLU A 241 15.65 14.82 -16.48
C GLU A 241 16.37 13.94 -17.51
N PRO A 242 15.93 13.96 -18.77
CA PRO A 242 16.51 13.14 -19.83
C PRO A 242 17.88 13.72 -20.22
N THR A 243 18.89 13.41 -19.43
CA THR A 243 20.28 13.51 -19.86
C THR A 243 20.67 12.12 -20.37
N ASN A 244 21.00 12.03 -21.66
CA ASN A 244 21.27 10.80 -22.42
C ASN A 244 22.54 10.03 -21.96
N LYS A 245 22.81 9.92 -20.65
CA LYS A 245 23.91 9.16 -20.05
C LYS A 245 23.42 8.45 -18.78
N GLU A 246 23.45 7.12 -18.79
CA GLU A 246 23.31 6.32 -17.56
C GLU A 246 24.33 6.80 -16.52
N SER A 247 23.86 7.15 -15.32
CA SER A 247 24.75 7.50 -14.21
C SER A 247 25.60 6.28 -13.86
N ILE A 248 26.93 6.43 -13.88
CA ILE A 248 27.88 5.36 -13.49
C ILE A 248 27.59 4.83 -12.08
N GLU A 249 26.98 5.67 -11.23
CA GLU A 249 26.56 5.31 -9.88
C GLU A 249 25.41 4.30 -9.87
N HIS A 250 24.41 4.43 -10.75
CA HIS A 250 23.30 3.47 -10.84
C HIS A 250 23.78 2.10 -11.30
N VAL A 251 24.72 2.04 -12.25
CA VAL A 251 25.31 0.76 -12.69
C VAL A 251 26.06 0.07 -11.55
N ILE A 252 26.81 0.82 -10.75
CA ILE A 252 27.52 0.27 -9.57
C ILE A 252 26.53 -0.24 -8.52
N LEU A 253 25.49 0.54 -8.21
CA LEU A 253 24.47 0.18 -7.22
C LEU A 253 23.61 -1.02 -7.66
N GLN A 254 23.25 -1.09 -8.94
CA GLN A 254 22.54 -2.24 -9.51
C GLN A 254 23.40 -3.50 -9.48
N ASN A 255 24.69 -3.42 -9.83
CA ASN A 255 25.59 -4.56 -9.73
C ASN A 255 25.77 -5.05 -8.29
N PHE A 256 25.89 -4.11 -7.33
CA PHE A 256 25.92 -4.45 -5.90
C PHE A 256 24.62 -5.14 -5.47
N PHE A 257 23.46 -4.54 -5.76
CA PHE A 257 22.16 -5.11 -5.44
C PHE A 257 21.97 -6.50 -6.05
N ARG A 258 22.36 -6.68 -7.33
CA ARG A 258 22.33 -7.99 -7.99
C ARG A 258 23.22 -9.00 -7.31
N ALA A 259 24.42 -8.61 -6.89
CA ALA A 259 25.34 -9.51 -6.20
C ALA A 259 24.79 -9.94 -4.83
N GLU A 260 24.23 -9.00 -4.05
CA GLU A 260 23.60 -9.30 -2.76
C GLU A 260 22.36 -10.17 -2.93
N MET A 261 21.45 -9.80 -3.83
CA MET A 261 20.24 -10.58 -4.10
C MET A 261 20.56 -11.94 -4.71
N SER A 262 21.63 -12.09 -5.51
CA SER A 262 22.07 -13.40 -5.98
C SER A 262 22.51 -14.33 -4.83
N ARG A 263 22.96 -13.79 -3.70
CA ARG A 263 23.32 -14.56 -2.50
C ARG A 263 22.11 -14.90 -1.64
N HIS A 264 21.17 -13.97 -1.52
CA HIS A 264 20.03 -14.08 -0.60
C HIS A 264 18.76 -14.64 -1.24
N ASN A 265 18.55 -14.37 -2.53
CA ASN A 265 17.39 -14.80 -3.31
C ASN A 265 17.78 -14.97 -4.81
N PRO A 266 18.46 -16.07 -5.19
CA PRO A 266 18.86 -16.33 -6.58
C PRO A 266 17.69 -16.35 -7.58
N ASP A 267 16.51 -16.75 -7.10
CA ASP A 267 15.29 -16.85 -7.91
C ASP A 267 14.82 -15.46 -8.35
N PHE A 268 14.91 -14.46 -7.47
CA PHE A 268 14.62 -13.07 -7.80
C PHE A 268 15.50 -12.55 -8.96
N ILE A 269 16.80 -12.87 -8.95
CA ILE A 269 17.71 -12.46 -10.02
C ILE A 269 17.43 -13.19 -11.33
N ARG A 270 17.12 -14.48 -11.26
CA ARG A 270 16.71 -15.24 -12.43
C ARG A 270 15.43 -14.67 -13.06
N THR A 271 14.46 -14.26 -12.23
CA THR A 271 13.25 -13.58 -12.71
C THR A 271 13.60 -12.26 -13.40
N ILE A 272 14.45 -11.41 -12.80
CA ILE A 272 14.91 -10.15 -13.44
C ILE A 272 15.53 -10.39 -14.82
N ASP A 273 16.33 -11.44 -14.96
CA ASP A 273 17.07 -11.74 -16.18
C ASP A 273 16.21 -12.32 -17.30
N ASN A 274 15.15 -13.06 -16.94
CA ASN A 274 14.29 -13.75 -17.90
C ASN A 274 13.18 -12.87 -18.47
N ILE A 275 12.84 -11.74 -17.83
CA ILE A 275 11.80 -10.84 -18.36
C ILE A 275 12.34 -10.12 -19.59
N CYS A 276 11.67 -10.28 -20.73
CA CYS A 276 12.03 -9.57 -21.95
C CYS A 276 11.81 -8.05 -21.82
N LYS A 277 12.54 -7.30 -22.64
CA LYS A 277 12.51 -5.82 -22.61
C LYS A 277 11.08 -5.30 -22.80
N GLU A 278 10.31 -5.90 -23.70
CA GLU A 278 8.94 -5.52 -24.03
C GLU A 278 7.99 -5.70 -22.84
N LYS A 279 8.12 -6.80 -22.08
CA LYS A 279 7.35 -7.03 -20.84
C LYS A 279 7.75 -6.05 -19.74
N LYS A 280 9.05 -5.71 -19.60
CA LYS A 280 9.52 -4.68 -18.64
C LYS A 280 8.91 -3.31 -18.95
N GLU A 281 8.92 -2.92 -20.22
CA GLU A 281 8.29 -1.67 -20.66
C GLU A 281 6.78 -1.70 -20.46
N PHE A 282 6.13 -2.84 -20.70
CA PHE A 282 4.69 -3.04 -20.43
C PHE A 282 4.35 -2.85 -18.95
N TYR A 283 5.06 -3.53 -18.03
CA TYR A 283 4.85 -3.38 -16.60
C TYR A 283 5.18 -1.97 -16.10
N SER A 284 6.26 -1.37 -16.60
CA SER A 284 6.59 0.02 -16.27
C SER A 284 5.50 0.98 -16.75
N ALA A 285 4.84 0.71 -17.88
CA ALA A 285 3.73 1.52 -18.38
C ALA A 285 2.44 1.33 -17.57
N LEU A 286 2.22 0.14 -17.02
CA LEU A 286 1.07 -0.21 -16.17
C LEU A 286 1.19 0.36 -14.75
N PHE A 287 2.40 0.32 -14.18
CA PHE A 287 2.67 0.71 -12.78
C PHE A 287 3.48 2.00 -12.64
N SER A 288 3.73 2.75 -13.72
CA SER A 288 4.38 4.06 -13.62
C SER A 288 3.62 4.94 -12.64
N TYR A 289 4.32 5.53 -11.68
CA TYR A 289 3.79 6.43 -10.65
C TYR A 289 3.05 7.67 -11.23
N GLU A 290 3.21 7.93 -12.54
CA GLU A 290 2.43 8.87 -13.34
C GLU A 290 0.94 8.50 -13.51
N VAL A 291 0.60 7.23 -13.29
CA VAL A 291 -0.75 6.67 -13.35
C VAL A 291 -1.42 6.79 -12.00
N TRP A 292 -0.70 6.43 -10.94
CA TRP A 292 -1.19 6.48 -9.57
C TRP A 292 -1.40 7.90 -9.06
N LYS A 293 -0.73 8.89 -9.67
CA LYS A 293 -1.01 10.30 -9.40
C LYS A 293 -2.37 10.74 -9.94
N ASP A 294 -2.76 10.28 -11.14
CA ASP A 294 -3.98 10.74 -11.80
C ASP A 294 -5.27 10.03 -11.28
N GLU A 295 -5.15 8.88 -10.59
CA GLU A 295 -6.29 8.19 -9.96
C GLU A 295 -6.53 8.56 -8.49
N PHE A 296 -5.54 9.13 -7.80
CA PHE A 296 -5.62 9.40 -6.36
C PHE A 296 -5.28 10.83 -5.94
N PHE A 297 -4.76 11.64 -6.86
CA PHE A 297 -4.29 13.00 -6.56
C PHE A 297 -4.62 13.96 -7.71
N ASP A 298 -5.89 14.34 -7.78
CA ASP A 298 -6.35 15.62 -8.33
C ASP A 298 -7.43 16.22 -7.41
#